data_AF-A0A660Z8C3-F1
#
_entry.id   AF-A0A660Z8C3-F1
#
_cell.length_a   1.000
_cell.length_b   1.000
_cell.length_c   1.000
_cell.angle_alpha   90.00
_cell.angle_beta   90.00
_cell.angle_gamma   90.00
#
_symmetry.space_group_name_H-M   'P 1'
#
loop_
_entity.id
_entity.type
_entity.pdbx_description
1 polymer ?
#
loop_
_entity_poly.entity_id
_entity_poly.type
_entity_poly.pdbx_seq_one_letter_code
_entity_poly.pdbx_strand_id
1 'polypeptide(L)'
;MKKLFLSLVVFSILFVIGCQENAITDPLSTDSPGIQGVTNGTAVKNITQDVPDVIRFENELTSPYPANTIIECFIVAGTIEVHHKVWSLPVDPPQYRVTVKLCMDAEMNCTKGQERNRWFIDCDTENTIYFSGDEAITLTKYYTVKGRSDRMQLVVDYEVTLDGVSLKNMKLRLPKYRVDKIVNNL
;
A
#
# COMPACT_ATOMS: atom_id res chain seq x y z
N MET A 1 51.55 -21.99 -40.75
CA MET A 1 51.27 -21.47 -39.39
C MET A 1 51.09 -19.95 -39.40
N LYS A 2 50.04 -19.43 -40.07
CA LYS A 2 49.74 -17.98 -40.12
C LYS A 2 48.37 -17.63 -39.51
N LYS A 3 47.51 -18.64 -39.29
CA LYS A 3 46.15 -18.46 -38.76
C LYS A 3 46.09 -18.35 -37.22
N LEU A 4 47.17 -18.69 -36.52
CA LEU A 4 47.25 -18.59 -35.05
C LEU A 4 47.59 -17.16 -34.57
N PHE A 5 48.32 -16.37 -35.36
CA PHE A 5 48.67 -15.01 -34.99
C PHE A 5 47.47 -14.05 -35.02
N LEU A 6 46.50 -14.28 -35.91
CA LEU A 6 45.32 -13.42 -36.01
C LEU A 6 44.37 -13.59 -34.82
N SER A 7 44.26 -14.81 -34.26
CA SER A 7 43.43 -15.07 -33.09
C SER A 7 43.95 -14.40 -31.82
N LEU A 8 45.27 -14.24 -31.70
CA LEU A 8 45.90 -13.67 -30.50
C LEU A 8 45.78 -12.14 -30.46
N VAL A 9 45.77 -11.47 -31.62
CA VAL A 9 45.57 -10.01 -31.72
C VAL A 9 44.13 -9.62 -31.36
N VAL A 10 43.13 -10.40 -31.77
CA VAL A 10 41.72 -10.12 -31.45
C VAL A 10 41.43 -10.31 -29.95
N PHE A 11 42.02 -11.32 -29.31
CA PHE A 11 41.85 -11.54 -27.87
C PHE A 11 42.52 -10.44 -27.02
N SER A 12 43.60 -9.84 -27.51
CA SER A 12 44.34 -8.81 -26.76
C SER A 12 43.63 -7.44 -26.74
N ILE A 13 42.75 -7.14 -27.69
CA ILE A 13 41.93 -5.91 -27.70
C ILE A 13 40.76 -6.02 -26.71
N LEU A 14 40.23 -7.24 -26.49
CA LEU A 14 39.13 -7.47 -25.55
C LEU A 14 39.53 -7.31 -24.07
N PHE A 15 40.82 -7.38 -23.75
CA PHE A 15 41.31 -7.23 -22.37
C PHE A 15 41.50 -5.77 -21.92
N VAL A 16 41.52 -4.80 -22.84
CA VAL A 16 41.76 -3.38 -22.51
C VAL A 16 40.48 -2.63 -22.11
N ILE A 17 39.30 -3.19 -22.38
CA ILE A 17 37.99 -2.59 -22.01
C ILE A 17 37.53 -3.07 -20.62
N GLY A 18 38.19 -4.07 -20.02
CA GLY A 18 37.69 -4.77 -18.82
C GLY A 18 38.28 -4.36 -17.47
N CYS A 19 39.22 -3.41 -17.40
CA CYS A 19 39.85 -3.00 -16.14
C CYS A 19 39.69 -1.50 -15.89
N GLN A 20 38.45 -1.07 -15.68
CA GLN A 20 38.17 0.16 -14.97
C GLN A 20 37.94 -0.20 -13.49
N GLU A 21 39.04 -0.24 -12.73
CA GLU A 21 38.99 -0.30 -11.26
C GLU A 21 38.95 1.14 -10.69
N ASN A 22 38.10 1.30 -9.67
CA ASN A 22 37.84 2.46 -8.80
C ASN A 22 36.87 3.51 -9.38
N ALA A 23 35.75 3.85 -8.73
CA ALA A 23 35.57 4.03 -7.29
C ALA A 23 34.19 3.58 -6.79
N ILE A 24 34.19 3.17 -5.52
CA ILE A 24 33.00 2.97 -4.67
C ILE A 24 32.09 4.19 -4.81
N THR A 25 30.96 3.97 -5.46
CA THR A 25 29.77 4.81 -5.32
C THR A 25 28.69 3.85 -4.87
N ASP A 26 28.06 4.18 -3.74
CA ASP A 26 27.05 3.35 -3.08
C ASP A 26 26.09 2.68 -4.06
N PRO A 27 25.66 1.43 -3.82
CA PRO A 27 24.47 0.93 -4.48
C PRO A 27 23.32 1.84 -4.04
N LEU A 28 22.91 2.76 -4.94
CA LEU A 28 21.56 3.26 -4.96
C LEU A 28 20.67 2.03 -4.96
N SER A 29 20.09 1.75 -3.80
CA SER A 29 18.98 0.82 -3.65
C SER A 29 18.02 1.10 -4.80
N THR A 30 17.93 0.12 -5.69
CA THR A 30 16.81 -0.02 -6.59
C THR A 30 15.59 -0.18 -5.68
N ASP A 31 14.87 0.92 -5.48
CA ASP A 31 13.50 0.92 -4.96
C ASP A 31 12.63 0.14 -5.97
N SER A 32 12.66 -1.17 -5.83
CA SER A 32 11.50 -2.01 -6.10
C SER A 32 10.57 -1.82 -4.89
N PRO A 33 9.26 -1.59 -5.07
CA PRO A 33 8.33 -1.33 -3.98
C PRO A 33 8.04 -2.64 -3.22
N GLY A 34 9.03 -3.06 -2.45
CA GLY A 34 8.95 -4.11 -1.45
C GLY A 34 8.70 -3.45 -0.11
N ILE A 35 7.49 -3.64 0.39
CA ILE A 35 7.03 -3.40 1.75
C ILE A 35 8.16 -3.67 2.77
N GLN A 36 8.83 -2.62 3.25
CA GLN A 36 9.66 -2.74 4.45
C GLN A 36 8.74 -2.56 5.66
N GLY A 37 8.29 -3.70 6.19
CA GLY A 37 7.91 -3.78 7.58
C GLY A 37 9.14 -3.46 8.43
N VAL A 38 9.11 -2.32 9.12
CA VAL A 38 10.12 -1.94 10.11
C VAL A 38 9.99 -2.90 11.29
N THR A 39 10.85 -3.90 11.36
CA THR A 39 11.14 -4.64 12.59
C THR A 39 12.17 -3.86 13.38
N ASN A 40 11.71 -3.07 14.35
CA ASN A 40 12.58 -2.58 15.42
C ASN A 40 12.52 -3.53 16.61
N GLY A 41 13.71 -3.84 17.10
CA GLY A 41 14.00 -4.89 18.05
C GLY A 41 13.35 -4.75 19.41
N THR A 42 13.48 -5.85 20.13
CA THR A 42 13.11 -6.15 21.51
C THR A 42 13.30 -4.95 22.45
N ALA A 43 12.25 -4.15 22.60
CA ALA A 43 12.10 -3.20 23.69
C ALA A 43 10.66 -3.34 24.19
N VAL A 44 10.51 -3.70 25.45
CA VAL A 44 9.23 -3.80 26.16
C VAL A 44 8.54 -2.42 26.08
N LYS A 45 7.63 -2.25 25.12
CA LYS A 45 6.82 -1.03 24.93
C LYS A 45 5.67 -1.01 25.93
N ASN A 46 5.96 -0.59 27.15
CA ASN A 46 4.97 0.06 28.00
C ASN A 46 4.98 1.55 27.69
N ILE A 47 4.47 1.96 26.52
CA ILE A 47 4.42 3.39 26.15
C ILE A 47 3.12 3.63 25.37
N THR A 48 2.21 4.38 25.97
CA THR A 48 1.16 5.11 25.26
C THR A 48 1.85 5.97 24.20
N GLN A 49 1.87 5.48 22.96
CA GLN A 49 2.51 6.18 21.84
C GLN A 49 1.60 7.36 21.46
N ASP A 50 1.91 8.53 22.02
CA ASP A 50 1.12 9.76 21.81
C ASP A 50 1.37 10.39 20.43
N VAL A 51 2.40 9.90 19.72
CA VAL A 51 2.69 10.26 18.33
C VAL A 51 2.07 9.21 17.41
N PRO A 52 1.20 9.61 16.46
CA PRO A 52 0.61 8.68 15.52
C PRO A 52 1.65 8.09 14.57
N ASP A 53 1.46 6.83 14.20
CA ASP A 53 2.24 6.19 13.15
C ASP A 53 1.72 6.67 11.79
N VAL A 54 2.61 6.81 10.80
CA VAL A 54 2.25 7.27 9.45
C VAL A 54 2.66 6.23 8.41
N ILE A 55 1.68 5.68 7.69
CA ILE A 55 1.90 4.78 6.56
C ILE A 55 1.88 5.63 5.28
N ARG A 56 2.99 5.66 4.55
CA ARG A 56 3.07 6.26 3.21
C ARG A 56 2.89 5.18 2.15
N PHE A 57 2.18 5.47 1.08
CA PHE A 57 1.96 4.50 0.00
C PHE A 57 1.85 5.18 -1.36
N GLU A 58 2.21 4.42 -2.39
CA GLU A 58 1.95 4.71 -3.80
C GLU A 58 1.70 3.37 -4.51
N ASN A 59 0.56 3.24 -5.19
CA ASN A 59 0.16 2.00 -5.86
C ASN A 59 -0.48 2.29 -7.22
N GLU A 60 -0.15 1.47 -8.22
CA GLU A 60 -0.89 1.41 -9.48
C GLU A 60 -2.04 0.41 -9.35
N LEU A 61 -3.28 0.88 -9.49
CA LEU A 61 -4.49 0.09 -9.36
C LEU A 61 -5.22 -0.02 -10.69
N THR A 62 -5.64 -1.24 -11.02
CA THR A 62 -6.46 -1.50 -12.20
C THR A 62 -7.86 -0.91 -12.03
N SER A 63 -8.37 -0.34 -13.12
CA SER A 63 -9.75 0.08 -13.22
C SER A 63 -10.76 -1.01 -12.82
N PRO A 64 -11.79 -0.68 -12.01
CA PRO A 64 -12.84 -1.62 -11.65
C PRO A 64 -13.92 -1.76 -12.75
N TYR A 65 -13.76 -1.06 -13.87
CA TYR A 65 -14.69 -1.14 -14.99
C TYR A 65 -14.55 -2.49 -15.74
N PRO A 66 -15.62 -2.98 -16.40
CA PRO A 66 -15.58 -4.25 -17.09
C PRO A 66 -14.51 -4.27 -18.20
N ALA A 67 -13.89 -5.44 -18.43
CA ALA A 67 -12.75 -5.62 -19.33
C ALA A 67 -13.01 -5.30 -20.81
N ASN A 68 -14.24 -4.97 -21.20
CA ASN A 68 -14.57 -4.48 -22.54
C ASN A 68 -14.29 -2.97 -22.71
N THR A 69 -13.87 -2.29 -21.64
CA THR A 69 -13.38 -0.91 -21.67
C THR A 69 -11.87 -0.88 -21.80
N ILE A 70 -11.31 0.25 -22.25
CA ILE A 70 -9.86 0.47 -22.27
C ILE A 70 -9.34 0.23 -20.85
N ILE A 71 -8.30 -0.61 -20.70
CA ILE A 71 -7.67 -0.86 -19.39
C ILE A 71 -7.00 0.45 -18.95
N GLU A 72 -7.75 1.20 -18.16
CA GLU A 72 -7.27 2.35 -17.40
C GLU A 72 -6.58 1.84 -16.14
N CYS A 73 -5.43 2.42 -15.82
CA CYS A 73 -4.78 2.25 -14.55
C CYS A 73 -4.79 3.60 -13.81
N PHE A 74 -4.81 3.52 -12.49
CA PHE A 74 -4.82 4.67 -11.61
C PHE A 74 -3.62 4.61 -10.68
N ILE A 75 -2.85 5.69 -10.59
CA ILE A 75 -1.84 5.83 -9.54
C ILE A 75 -2.54 6.45 -8.35
N VAL A 76 -2.50 5.78 -7.20
CA VAL A 76 -3.02 6.28 -5.92
C VAL A 76 -1.85 6.44 -4.96
N ALA A 77 -1.62 7.66 -4.46
CA ALA A 77 -0.53 7.97 -3.56
C ALA A 77 -0.99 8.85 -2.40
N GLY A 78 -0.46 8.63 -1.21
CA GLY A 78 -0.85 9.39 -0.04
C GLY A 78 -0.29 8.88 1.28
N THR A 79 -0.94 9.30 2.35
CA THR A 79 -0.59 8.97 3.73
C THR A 79 -1.79 8.48 4.53
N ILE A 80 -1.51 7.64 5.52
CA ILE A 80 -2.49 7.15 6.50
C ILE A 80 -1.90 7.39 7.87
N GLU A 81 -2.50 8.31 8.63
CA GLU A 81 -2.19 8.53 10.03
C GLU A 81 -2.95 7.50 10.87
N VAL A 82 -2.23 6.80 11.75
CA VAL A 82 -2.73 5.71 12.55
C VAL A 82 -2.57 6.06 14.03
N HIS A 83 -3.68 6.16 14.73
CA HIS A 83 -3.66 6.14 16.20
C HIS A 83 -4.10 4.77 16.68
N HIS A 84 -3.16 4.07 17.32
CA HIS A 84 -3.34 2.72 17.80
C HIS A 84 -3.29 2.71 19.33
N LYS A 85 -4.41 2.36 19.98
CA LYS A 85 -4.52 2.32 21.45
C LYS A 85 -4.99 0.96 21.91
N VAL A 86 -4.25 0.34 22.83
CA VAL A 86 -4.54 -0.97 23.40
C VAL A 86 -4.89 -0.84 24.86
N TRP A 87 -5.96 -1.50 25.30
CA TRP A 87 -6.35 -1.64 26.70
C TRP A 87 -6.45 -3.11 27.07
N SER A 88 -5.73 -3.53 28.10
CA SER A 88 -5.96 -4.83 28.74
C SER A 88 -7.26 -4.81 29.54
N LEU A 89 -8.08 -5.85 29.38
CA LEU A 89 -9.29 -6.06 30.17
C LEU A 89 -8.97 -7.01 31.33
N PRO A 90 -9.51 -6.76 32.55
CA PRO A 90 -9.24 -7.59 33.73
C PRO A 90 -10.09 -8.86 33.71
N VAL A 91 -9.88 -9.73 32.73
CA VAL A 91 -10.61 -11.01 32.52
C VAL A 91 -9.60 -12.14 32.29
N ASP A 92 -9.94 -13.36 32.71
CA ASP A 92 -9.15 -14.59 32.47
C ASP A 92 -9.93 -15.52 31.50
N PRO A 93 -9.37 -15.89 30.32
CA PRO A 93 -8.06 -15.51 29.79
C PRO A 93 -7.96 -14.01 29.42
N PRO A 94 -6.73 -13.45 29.33
CA PRO A 94 -6.52 -12.04 28.99
C PRO A 94 -7.24 -11.66 27.69
N GLN A 95 -7.94 -10.52 27.73
CA GLN A 95 -8.59 -9.92 26.58
C GLN A 95 -8.11 -8.50 26.38
N TYR A 96 -8.04 -8.07 25.13
CA TYR A 96 -7.61 -6.72 24.78
C TYR A 96 -8.69 -6.01 23.99
N ARG A 97 -8.89 -4.74 24.31
CA ARG A 97 -9.63 -3.81 23.46
C ARG A 97 -8.60 -2.98 22.70
N VAL A 98 -8.73 -2.88 21.40
CA VAL A 98 -7.88 -2.06 20.54
C VAL A 98 -8.74 -1.04 19.82
N THR A 99 -8.44 0.24 19.99
CA THR A 99 -9.05 1.31 19.20
C THR A 99 -8.06 1.77 18.16
N VAL A 100 -8.50 1.74 16.91
CA VAL A 100 -7.75 2.18 15.75
C VAL A 100 -8.46 3.38 15.15
N LYS A 101 -7.76 4.51 15.11
CA LYS A 101 -8.16 5.67 14.33
C LYS A 101 -7.29 5.74 13.07
N LEU A 102 -7.92 5.84 11.90
CA LEU A 102 -7.28 5.91 10.60
C LEU A 102 -7.70 7.21 9.90
N CYS A 103 -6.73 8.09 9.64
CA CYS A 103 -6.94 9.31 8.86
C CYS A 103 -6.20 9.15 7.51
N MET A 104 -6.95 9.07 6.42
CA MET A 104 -6.39 8.99 5.07
C MET A 104 -6.37 10.36 4.40
N ASP A 105 -5.27 10.65 3.73
CA ASP A 105 -5.15 11.76 2.78
C ASP A 105 -4.38 11.26 1.56
N ALA A 106 -5.04 11.18 0.41
CA ALA A 106 -4.46 10.62 -0.80
C ALA A 106 -5.01 11.27 -2.07
N GLU A 107 -4.19 11.21 -3.13
CA GLU A 107 -4.52 11.62 -4.48
C GLU A 107 -4.59 10.40 -5.40
N MET A 108 -5.47 10.46 -6.40
CA MET A 108 -5.58 9.47 -7.46
C MET A 108 -5.52 10.14 -8.83
N ASN A 109 -4.69 9.60 -9.72
CA ASN A 109 -4.49 10.11 -11.08
C ASN A 109 -4.65 8.98 -12.11
N CYS A 110 -5.27 9.25 -13.26
CA CYS A 110 -5.32 8.29 -14.37
C CYS A 110 -4.00 8.31 -15.16
N THR A 111 -3.46 7.14 -15.50
CA THR A 111 -2.19 7.03 -16.24
C THR A 111 -2.32 7.33 -17.74
N LYS A 112 -3.53 7.27 -18.31
CA LYS A 112 -3.75 7.28 -19.78
C LYS A 112 -4.71 8.38 -20.30
N GLY A 113 -5.01 9.42 -19.54
CA GLY A 113 -5.91 10.51 -19.94
C GLY A 113 -5.20 11.72 -20.57
N GLN A 114 -5.83 12.35 -21.58
CA GLN A 114 -5.38 13.65 -22.14
C GLN A 114 -5.58 14.83 -21.16
N GLU A 115 -6.44 14.67 -20.15
CA GLU A 115 -6.64 15.61 -19.06
C GLU A 115 -6.19 14.97 -17.74
N ARG A 116 -5.34 15.67 -17.00
CA ARG A 116 -4.85 15.29 -15.67
C ARG A 116 -5.97 15.44 -14.65
N ASN A 117 -7.00 14.62 -14.76
CA ASN A 117 -8.02 14.53 -13.73
C ASN A 117 -7.36 13.98 -12.47
N ARG A 118 -7.26 14.85 -11.47
CA ARG A 118 -6.82 14.53 -10.12
C ARG A 118 -8.04 14.37 -9.24
N TRP A 119 -8.13 13.24 -8.57
CA TRP A 119 -9.16 12.95 -7.60
C TRP A 119 -8.54 12.83 -6.21
N PHE A 120 -9.36 13.08 -5.19
CA PHE A 120 -8.91 13.09 -3.80
C PHE A 120 -9.64 12.04 -2.99
N ILE A 121 -8.95 11.48 -2.02
CA ILE A 121 -9.46 10.47 -1.11
C ILE A 121 -9.06 10.91 0.29
N ASP A 122 -10.01 11.42 1.05
CA ASP A 122 -9.81 11.75 2.46
C ASP A 122 -10.91 11.16 3.33
N CYS A 123 -10.54 10.68 4.51
CA CYS A 123 -11.46 10.09 5.46
C CYS A 123 -10.84 9.97 6.85
N ASP A 124 -11.64 10.17 7.88
CA ASP A 124 -11.31 9.86 9.28
C ASP A 124 -12.26 8.75 9.76
N THR A 125 -11.71 7.64 10.25
CA THR A 125 -12.49 6.53 10.80
C THR A 125 -11.93 6.06 12.13
N GLU A 126 -12.81 5.68 13.04
CA GLU A 126 -12.45 5.05 14.31
C GLU A 126 -13.14 3.68 14.45
N ASN A 127 -12.39 2.68 14.90
CA ASN A 127 -12.87 1.33 15.12
C ASN A 127 -12.37 0.79 16.44
N THR A 128 -13.24 0.02 17.11
CA THR A 128 -12.86 -0.75 18.29
C THR A 128 -12.92 -2.23 17.94
N ILE A 129 -11.84 -2.95 18.23
CA ILE A 129 -11.64 -4.37 17.95
C ILE A 129 -11.32 -5.06 19.28
N TYR A 130 -11.79 -6.29 19.47
CA TYR A 130 -11.49 -7.09 20.65
C TYR A 130 -10.63 -8.30 20.25
N PHE A 131 -9.57 -8.54 21.02
CA PHE A 131 -8.65 -9.65 20.82
C PHE A 131 -8.67 -10.59 22.01
N SER A 132 -8.61 -11.88 21.72
CA SER A 132 -8.44 -12.97 22.69
C SER A 132 -7.09 -13.66 22.43
N GLY A 133 -6.00 -12.92 22.58
CA GLY A 133 -4.63 -13.37 22.25
C GLY A 133 -3.93 -12.49 21.22
N ASP A 134 -2.89 -13.04 20.58
CA ASP A 134 -1.99 -12.33 19.64
C ASP A 134 -2.37 -12.51 18.17
N GLU A 135 -3.64 -12.86 17.89
CA GLU A 135 -4.12 -13.05 16.53
C GLU A 135 -4.16 -11.73 15.76
N ALA A 136 -3.98 -11.78 14.45
CA ALA A 136 -4.12 -10.63 13.57
C ALA A 136 -5.54 -10.57 12.99
N ILE A 137 -6.14 -9.37 12.96
CA ILE A 137 -7.50 -9.15 12.43
C ILE A 137 -7.44 -8.28 11.18
N THR A 138 -8.12 -8.71 10.12
CA THR A 138 -8.30 -7.91 8.90
C THR A 138 -9.42 -6.89 9.08
N LEU A 139 -9.08 -5.60 8.98
CA LEU A 139 -10.02 -4.48 8.96
C LEU A 139 -10.12 -3.92 7.52
N THR A 140 -11.25 -4.13 6.86
CA THR A 140 -11.49 -3.56 5.52
C THR A 140 -12.20 -2.21 5.61
N LYS A 141 -11.67 -1.20 4.91
CA LYS A 141 -12.23 0.14 4.77
C LYS A 141 -12.57 0.48 3.34
N TYR A 142 -13.54 1.38 3.20
CA TYR A 142 -14.06 1.84 1.92
C TYR A 142 -14.04 3.36 1.91
N TYR A 143 -13.16 3.92 1.09
CA TYR A 143 -12.99 5.37 0.96
C TYR A 143 -13.56 5.82 -0.37
N THR A 144 -14.44 6.81 -0.35
CA THR A 144 -15.05 7.32 -1.58
C THR A 144 -14.07 8.24 -2.28
N VAL A 145 -13.87 8.01 -3.59
CA VAL A 145 -13.05 8.89 -4.43
C VAL A 145 -13.86 10.15 -4.75
N LYS A 146 -13.41 11.30 -4.25
CA LYS A 146 -14.08 12.59 -4.44
C LYS A 146 -13.83 13.14 -5.84
N GLY A 147 -14.81 13.90 -6.35
CA GLY A 147 -14.75 14.48 -7.69
C GLY A 147 -15.12 13.52 -8.83
N ARG A 148 -15.59 12.31 -8.50
CA ARG A 148 -16.13 11.36 -9.49
C ARG A 148 -17.64 11.19 -9.34
N SER A 149 -18.35 11.12 -10.46
CA SER A 149 -19.80 10.90 -10.52
C SER A 149 -20.19 9.42 -10.34
N ASP A 150 -19.28 8.50 -10.66
CA ASP A 150 -19.47 7.05 -10.57
C ASP A 150 -19.41 6.50 -9.13
N ARG A 151 -19.11 7.36 -8.15
CA ARG A 151 -18.97 7.00 -6.73
C ARG A 151 -17.95 5.88 -6.50
N MET A 152 -16.91 5.79 -7.34
CA MET A 152 -15.81 4.85 -7.17
C MET A 152 -15.25 4.90 -5.75
N GLN A 153 -14.84 3.74 -5.23
CA GLN A 153 -14.27 3.61 -3.90
C GLN A 153 -12.90 2.94 -3.95
N LEU A 154 -11.98 3.44 -3.14
CA LEU A 154 -10.76 2.74 -2.75
C LEU A 154 -11.11 1.80 -1.59
N VAL A 155 -10.90 0.51 -1.81
CA VAL A 155 -10.98 -0.53 -0.78
C VAL A 155 -9.59 -0.73 -0.22
N VAL A 156 -9.44 -0.66 1.09
CA VAL A 156 -8.16 -0.84 1.77
C VAL A 156 -8.32 -1.88 2.85
N ASP A 157 -7.48 -2.91 2.80
CA ASP A 157 -7.43 -3.95 3.81
C ASP A 157 -6.23 -3.67 4.72
N TYR A 158 -6.52 -3.48 6.00
CA TYR A 158 -5.52 -3.34 7.06
C TYR A 158 -5.44 -4.64 7.85
N GLU A 159 -4.24 -4.98 8.32
CA GLU A 159 -4.06 -5.97 9.38
C GLU A 159 -3.80 -5.23 10.69
N VAL A 160 -4.60 -5.53 11.70
CA VAL A 160 -4.50 -4.97 13.04
C VAL A 160 -4.05 -6.06 13.99
N THR A 161 -3.03 -5.78 14.77
CA THR A 161 -2.51 -6.63 15.85
C THR A 161 -2.45 -5.84 17.16
N LEU A 162 -2.02 -6.46 18.25
CA LEU A 162 -1.73 -5.75 19.51
C LEU A 162 -0.53 -4.81 19.39
N ASP A 163 0.32 -4.99 18.37
CA ASP A 163 1.54 -4.19 18.18
C ASP A 163 1.33 -2.99 17.27
N GLY A 164 0.32 -3.02 16.39
CA GLY A 164 0.05 -1.93 15.48
C GLY A 164 -0.88 -2.28 14.32
N VAL A 165 -0.80 -1.45 13.27
CA VAL A 165 -1.61 -1.57 12.07
C VAL A 165 -0.70 -1.56 10.85
N SER A 166 -0.92 -2.48 9.93
CA SER A 166 -0.21 -2.51 8.65
C SER A 166 -1.18 -2.51 7.47
N LEU A 167 -0.76 -1.89 6.37
CA LEU A 167 -1.48 -1.91 5.10
C LEU A 167 -1.19 -3.24 4.38
N LYS A 168 -2.24 -3.99 4.03
CA LYS A 168 -2.08 -5.28 3.34
C LYS A 168 -2.45 -5.25 1.87
N ASN A 169 -3.54 -4.58 1.52
CA ASN A 169 -4.05 -4.61 0.15
C ASN A 169 -4.85 -3.35 -0.17
N MET A 170 -4.83 -2.98 -1.46
CA MET A 170 -5.61 -1.87 -2.01
C MET A 170 -6.24 -2.29 -3.35
N LYS A 171 -7.49 -1.90 -3.57
CA LYS A 171 -8.16 -2.09 -4.86
C LYS A 171 -9.25 -1.06 -5.09
N LEU A 172 -9.54 -0.76 -6.34
CA LEU A 172 -10.68 0.05 -6.71
C LEU A 172 -11.93 -0.81 -6.83
N ARG A 173 -13.09 -0.24 -6.51
CA ARG A 173 -14.39 -0.85 -6.80
C ARG A 173 -15.42 0.20 -7.18
N LEU A 174 -16.42 -0.24 -7.93
CA LEU A 174 -17.67 0.50 -8.07
C LEU A 174 -18.65 0.04 -6.97
N PRO A 175 -19.47 0.95 -6.43
CA PRO A 175 -20.50 0.57 -5.47
C PRO A 175 -21.51 -0.36 -6.15
N LYS A 176 -21.98 -1.38 -5.42
CA LYS A 176 -23.08 -2.21 -5.90
C LYS A 176 -24.32 -1.33 -6.00
N TYR A 177 -24.85 -1.15 -7.21
CA TYR A 177 -26.17 -0.53 -7.38
C TYR A 177 -27.18 -1.37 -6.59
N ARG A 178 -27.85 -0.77 -5.59
CA ARG A 178 -29.11 -1.34 -5.12
C ARG A 178 -30.10 -1.12 -6.25
N VAL A 179 -30.49 -2.20 -6.91
CA VAL A 179 -31.73 -2.20 -7.67
C VAL A 179 -32.82 -2.14 -6.61
N ASP A 180 -33.22 -0.93 -6.23
CA ASP A 180 -34.42 -0.77 -5.43
C ASP A 180 -35.54 -1.38 -6.27
N LYS A 181 -36.09 -2.48 -5.77
CA LYS A 181 -37.19 -3.20 -6.38
C LYS A 181 -38.35 -2.20 -6.42
N ILE A 182 -38.56 -1.55 -7.56
CA ILE A 182 -39.82 -0.87 -7.84
C ILE A 182 -40.85 -1.99 -7.87
N VAL A 183 -41.45 -2.27 -6.71
CA VAL A 183 -42.68 -3.04 -6.64
C VAL A 183 -43.72 -2.16 -7.27
N ASN A 184 -43.94 -2.38 -8.57
CA ASN A 184 -45.09 -1.87 -9.28
C ASN A 184 -46.33 -2.42 -8.56
N ASN A 185 -46.94 -1.58 -7.72
CA ASN A 185 -48.36 -1.73 -7.41
C ASN A 185 -49.12 -1.15 -8.61
N LEU A 186 -49.40 -2.01 -9.58
CA LEU A 186 -50.46 -1.85 -10.57
C LEU A 186 -51.55 -2.87 -10.25
#